data_AF-V5N392-F1
#
_entry.id   AF-V5N392-F1
#
_cell.length_a   1.000
_cell.length_b   1.000
_cell.length_c   1.000
_cell.angle_alpha   90.00
_cell.angle_beta   90.00
_cell.angle_gamma   90.00
#
_symmetry.space_group_name_H-M   'P 1'
#
loop_
_entity.id
_entity.type
_entity.pdbx_description
1 polymer ?
#
loop_
_entity_poly.entity_id
_entity_poly.type
_entity_poly.pdbx_seq_one_letter_code
_entity_poly.pdbx_strand_id
1 'polypeptide(L)'
;ADGSAPTNGAPKSYPSVFNGCHYTNCSPGTALPVRLDTVSAAPSSISYGFVDGAVYNASYDIWLDPTARTDGVNQTEIMIWFNRVGPIQPIGSPVGTASVGGRTWEVWSGGNGSNDVLSFVAPSAISGWSFDVMDFVRATVARGLAENDWYLTSVQAGFE
;
A
#
# COMPACT_ATOMS: atom_id res chain seq x y z
N ALA A 1 -17.75 8.51 11.30
CA ALA A 1 -18.60 7.30 11.31
C ALA A 1 -18.52 6.67 12.68
N ASP A 2 -19.64 6.61 13.39
CA ASP A 2 -19.77 5.91 14.68
C ASP A 2 -19.81 4.40 14.45
N GLY A 3 -19.09 3.63 15.27
CA GLY A 3 -19.02 2.16 15.19
C GLY A 3 -17.62 1.60 15.47
N SER A 4 -17.55 0.35 15.92
CA SER A 4 -16.31 -0.43 16.12
C SER A 4 -16.25 -1.58 15.11
N ALA A 5 -15.11 -1.77 14.46
CA ALA A 5 -14.83 -3.00 13.70
C ALA A 5 -14.03 -3.98 14.57
N PRO A 6 -14.21 -5.30 14.41
CA PRO A 6 -13.30 -6.28 15.00
C PRO A 6 -11.87 -6.08 14.51
N THR A 7 -10.87 -6.15 15.40
CA THR A 7 -9.46 -5.91 15.05
C THR A 7 -8.78 -7.10 14.36
N ASN A 8 -9.52 -8.20 14.17
CA ASN A 8 -9.11 -9.40 13.44
C ASN A 8 -9.82 -9.54 12.09
N GLY A 9 -10.44 -8.47 11.59
CA GLY A 9 -11.12 -8.42 10.30
C GLY A 9 -10.76 -7.15 9.52
N ALA A 10 -11.56 -6.85 8.51
CA ALA A 10 -11.39 -5.62 7.73
C ALA A 10 -11.58 -4.35 8.60
N PRO A 11 -10.84 -3.27 8.31
CA PRO A 11 -11.04 -1.99 8.98
C PRO A 11 -12.39 -1.37 8.60
N LYS A 12 -12.73 -0.26 9.26
CA LYS A 12 -14.00 0.43 8.97
C LYS A 12 -13.99 1.14 7.61
N SER A 13 -12.84 1.62 7.18
CA SER A 13 -12.70 2.50 6.01
C SER A 13 -11.23 2.73 5.70
N TYR A 14 -10.94 3.19 4.48
CA TYR A 14 -9.64 3.74 4.11
C TYR A 14 -9.77 5.19 3.59
N PRO A 15 -9.97 6.20 4.47
CA PRO A 15 -9.87 7.61 4.06
C PRO A 15 -8.44 7.94 3.60
N SER A 16 -8.31 8.23 2.30
CA SER A 16 -7.01 8.41 1.66
C SER A 16 -6.99 9.54 0.62
N VAL A 17 -5.77 9.92 0.23
CA VAL A 17 -5.47 10.72 -0.95
C VAL A 17 -4.69 9.86 -1.95
N PHE A 18 -4.89 10.05 -3.25
CA PHE A 18 -4.23 9.23 -4.26
C PHE A 18 -3.84 9.99 -5.53
N ASN A 19 -2.87 9.41 -6.24
CA ASN A 19 -2.60 9.64 -7.66
C ASN A 19 -2.84 8.34 -8.43
N GLY A 20 -3.55 8.40 -9.54
CA GLY A 20 -3.86 7.26 -10.41
C GLY A 20 -5.36 7.06 -10.59
N CYS A 21 -5.78 5.82 -10.79
CA CYS A 21 -7.18 5.46 -10.99
C CYS A 21 -7.64 4.41 -9.95
N HIS A 22 -8.80 4.63 -9.35
CA HIS A 22 -9.41 3.73 -8.38
C HIS A 22 -10.92 3.67 -8.59
N TYR A 23 -11.45 2.49 -8.95
CA TYR A 23 -12.86 2.27 -9.29
C TYR A 23 -13.46 3.36 -10.19
N THR A 24 -12.94 3.51 -11.41
CA THR A 24 -13.27 4.53 -12.43
C THR A 24 -12.84 5.97 -12.10
N ASN A 25 -12.57 6.30 -10.84
CA ASN A 25 -12.18 7.64 -10.45
C ASN A 25 -10.67 7.85 -10.64
N CYS A 26 -10.31 8.69 -11.61
CA CYS A 26 -8.91 9.00 -11.91
C CYS A 26 -8.55 10.43 -11.48
N SER A 27 -7.42 10.60 -10.80
CA SER A 27 -6.93 11.91 -10.40
C SER A 27 -6.58 12.77 -11.64
N PRO A 28 -6.91 14.07 -11.68
CA PRO A 28 -6.69 14.92 -12.85
C PRO A 28 -5.24 14.90 -13.36
N GLY A 29 -5.05 14.61 -14.64
CA GLY A 29 -3.74 14.64 -15.30
C GLY A 29 -2.78 13.52 -14.89
N THR A 30 -3.27 12.46 -14.24
CA THR A 30 -2.42 11.31 -13.91
C THR A 30 -1.83 10.65 -15.15
N ALA A 31 -0.60 10.15 -15.01
CA ALA A 31 0.06 9.31 -16.01
C ALA A 31 -0.17 7.81 -15.78
N LEU A 32 -0.93 7.44 -14.74
CA LEU A 32 -1.28 6.05 -14.45
C LEU A 32 -2.63 5.67 -15.11
N PRO A 33 -2.83 4.41 -15.52
CA PRO A 33 -1.91 3.27 -15.38
C PRO A 33 -0.68 3.35 -16.28
N VAL A 34 0.48 2.95 -15.78
CA VAL A 34 1.74 2.94 -16.53
C VAL A 34 2.46 1.61 -16.34
N ARG A 35 3.09 1.08 -17.40
CA ARG A 35 3.86 -0.16 -17.29
C ARG A 35 5.09 0.01 -16.41
N LEU A 36 5.32 -0.94 -15.52
CA LEU A 36 6.40 -0.90 -14.53
C LEU A 36 7.79 -0.79 -15.18
N ASP A 37 8.02 -1.49 -16.29
CA ASP A 37 9.28 -1.44 -17.05
C ASP A 37 9.57 -0.11 -17.76
N THR A 38 8.61 0.82 -17.77
CA THR A 38 8.80 2.17 -18.30
C THR A 38 9.04 3.23 -17.22
N VAL A 39 8.88 2.88 -15.94
CA VAL A 39 9.01 3.82 -14.82
C VAL A 39 10.43 3.77 -14.25
N SER A 40 11.18 4.85 -14.45
CA SER A 40 12.52 4.99 -13.84
C SER A 40 12.44 5.30 -12.34
N ALA A 41 11.48 6.14 -11.94
CA ALA A 41 11.20 6.50 -10.55
C ALA A 41 9.74 6.92 -10.37
N ALA A 42 9.19 6.68 -9.19
CA ALA A 42 7.87 7.14 -8.77
C ALA A 42 7.98 7.79 -7.38
N PRO A 43 8.55 9.01 -7.29
CA PRO A 43 8.74 9.68 -6.01
C PRO A 43 7.40 10.03 -5.36
N SER A 44 7.27 9.74 -4.06
CA SER A 44 6.11 10.06 -3.24
C SER A 44 6.56 10.60 -1.88
N SER A 45 5.72 11.43 -1.26
CA SER A 45 5.94 11.94 0.08
C SER A 45 4.64 12.12 0.83
N ILE A 46 4.66 11.87 2.14
CA ILE A 46 3.53 12.13 3.05
C ILE A 46 4.04 12.76 4.34
N SER A 47 3.17 13.51 5.01
CA SER A 47 3.28 13.89 6.41
C SER A 47 1.96 13.58 7.09
N TYR A 48 1.99 12.76 8.13
CA TYR A 48 0.84 12.35 8.92
C TYR A 48 0.75 13.10 10.24
N GLY A 49 -0.48 13.38 10.67
CA GLY A 49 -0.82 13.70 12.05
C GLY A 49 -1.40 12.47 12.73
N PHE A 50 -0.75 11.98 13.77
CA PHE A 50 -1.23 10.84 14.55
C PHE A 50 -2.02 11.27 15.78
N VAL A 51 -2.89 10.38 16.23
CA VAL A 51 -3.63 10.53 17.49
C VAL A 51 -3.35 9.35 18.41
N ASP A 52 -3.37 9.61 19.72
CA ASP A 52 -3.32 8.58 20.74
C ASP A 52 -4.73 8.06 21.07
N GLY A 53 -4.81 6.87 21.69
CA GLY A 53 -6.07 6.33 22.23
C GLY A 53 -7.06 5.76 21.20
N ALA A 54 -6.65 5.61 19.94
CA ALA A 54 -7.43 4.97 18.88
C ALA A 54 -6.81 3.62 18.46
N VAL A 55 -7.49 2.89 17.57
CA VAL A 55 -6.99 1.68 16.92
C VAL A 55 -7.01 1.91 15.42
N TYR A 56 -5.84 2.01 14.80
CA TYR A 56 -5.70 2.33 13.38
C TYR A 56 -4.29 2.03 12.86
N ASN A 57 -4.15 1.91 11.55
CA ASN A 57 -2.86 2.07 10.88
C ASN A 57 -2.81 3.40 10.11
N ALA A 58 -1.60 3.84 9.80
CA ALA A 58 -1.38 4.83 8.74
C ALA A 58 -0.60 4.11 7.63
N SER A 59 -1.18 4.01 6.44
CA SER A 59 -0.65 3.17 5.37
C SER A 59 -0.64 3.86 4.02
N TYR A 60 0.30 3.45 3.17
CA TYR A 60 0.11 3.53 1.73
C TYR A 60 -0.54 2.27 1.21
N ASP A 61 -1.42 2.40 0.22
CA ASP A 61 -1.93 1.31 -0.61
C ASP A 61 -1.53 1.58 -2.06
N ILE A 62 -0.76 0.69 -2.66
CA ILE A 62 -0.22 0.81 -4.01
C ILE A 62 -0.71 -0.40 -4.81
N TRP A 63 -1.35 -0.13 -5.94
CA TRP A 63 -2.07 -1.14 -6.70
C TRP A 63 -1.37 -1.49 -8.01
N LEU A 64 -1.22 -2.78 -8.25
CA LEU A 64 -0.60 -3.35 -9.45
C LEU A 64 -1.55 -4.32 -10.16
N ASP A 65 -1.50 -4.34 -11.49
CA ASP A 65 -2.33 -5.24 -12.31
C ASP A 65 -1.63 -5.61 -13.63
N PRO A 66 -1.83 -6.82 -14.19
CA PRO A 66 -1.31 -7.18 -15.50
C PRO A 66 -1.94 -6.37 -16.66
N THR A 67 -3.05 -5.68 -16.42
CA THR A 67 -3.69 -4.79 -17.40
C THR A 67 -3.60 -3.34 -16.96
N ALA A 68 -3.76 -2.40 -17.90
CA ALA A 68 -3.87 -0.97 -17.60
C ALA A 68 -5.22 -0.66 -16.92
N ARG A 69 -5.43 -1.21 -15.72
CA ARG A 69 -6.71 -1.23 -15.02
C ARG A 69 -7.04 0.15 -14.44
N THR A 70 -8.24 0.62 -14.73
CA THR A 70 -8.82 1.84 -14.13
C THR A 70 -10.07 1.57 -13.30
N ASP A 71 -10.59 0.34 -13.32
CA ASP A 71 -11.80 -0.08 -12.60
C ASP A 71 -11.72 -1.53 -12.09
N GLY A 72 -12.47 -1.81 -11.03
CA GLY A 72 -12.49 -3.09 -10.33
C GLY A 72 -11.26 -3.34 -9.45
N VAL A 73 -11.20 -4.55 -8.91
CA VAL A 73 -10.10 -5.00 -8.04
C VAL A 73 -8.85 -5.26 -8.87
N ASN A 74 -7.72 -4.69 -8.45
CA ASN A 74 -6.40 -4.96 -9.01
C ASN A 74 -5.84 -6.26 -8.42
N GLN A 75 -5.00 -7.00 -9.16
CA GLN A 75 -4.53 -8.31 -8.70
C GLN A 75 -3.62 -8.27 -7.47
N THR A 76 -2.83 -7.20 -7.31
CA THR A 76 -1.87 -7.11 -6.21
C THR A 76 -1.91 -5.76 -5.54
N GLU A 77 -1.94 -5.82 -4.21
CA GLU A 77 -1.91 -4.70 -3.30
C GLU A 77 -0.59 -4.71 -2.53
N ILE A 78 0.11 -3.59 -2.58
CA ILE A 78 1.28 -3.34 -1.74
C ILE A 78 0.84 -2.36 -0.67
N MET A 79 0.91 -2.78 0.59
CA MET A 79 0.67 -1.89 1.72
C MET A 79 1.99 -1.49 2.39
N ILE A 80 2.15 -0.22 2.74
CA ILE A 80 3.30 0.25 3.52
C ILE A 80 2.78 0.90 4.80
N TRP A 81 2.85 0.18 5.92
CA TRP A 81 2.35 0.66 7.21
C TRP A 81 3.40 1.52 7.89
N PHE A 82 3.14 2.83 7.93
CA PHE A 82 3.99 3.84 8.56
C PHE A 82 3.79 3.90 10.07
N ASN A 83 2.59 3.57 10.55
CA ASN A 83 2.28 3.52 11.97
C ASN A 83 1.21 2.46 12.24
N ARG A 84 1.21 1.95 13.47
CA ARG A 84 0.20 1.03 13.99
C ARG A 84 -0.10 1.39 15.44
N VAL A 85 -1.36 1.68 15.73
CA VAL A 85 -1.87 1.90 17.08
C VAL A 85 -2.94 0.85 17.38
N GLY A 86 -2.81 0.18 18.52
CA GLY A 86 -3.73 -0.88 18.94
C GLY A 86 -3.42 -2.27 18.35
N PRO A 87 -4.23 -3.29 18.72
CA PRO A 87 -3.96 -4.70 18.43
C PRO A 87 -4.48 -5.11 17.05
N ILE A 88 -3.97 -4.48 16.00
CA ILE A 88 -4.24 -4.81 14.60
C ILE A 88 -2.99 -5.41 13.93
N GLN A 89 -3.18 -6.09 12.81
CA GLN A 89 -2.11 -6.70 12.02
C GLN A 89 -2.44 -6.67 10.53
N PRO A 90 -1.43 -6.76 9.64
CA PRO A 90 -1.69 -6.89 8.22
C PRO A 90 -2.39 -8.20 7.85
N ILE A 91 -2.85 -8.25 6.61
CA ILE A 91 -3.41 -9.45 5.99
C ILE A 91 -2.31 -10.53 5.85
N GLY A 92 -2.70 -11.78 6.08
CA GLY A 92 -1.81 -12.93 5.91
C GLY A 92 -0.94 -13.23 7.13
N SER A 93 0.31 -13.59 6.87
CA SER A 93 1.29 -13.98 7.89
C SER A 93 2.66 -13.33 7.63
N PRO A 94 3.49 -13.15 8.67
CA PRO A 94 4.83 -12.60 8.50
C PRO A 94 5.72 -13.58 7.74
N VAL A 95 6.48 -13.07 6.78
CA VAL A 95 7.39 -13.84 5.91
C VAL A 95 8.86 -13.44 6.07
N GLY A 96 9.16 -12.53 7.02
CA GLY A 96 10.52 -12.11 7.36
C GLY A 96 10.67 -10.60 7.38
N THR A 97 11.87 -10.12 7.07
CA THR A 97 12.18 -8.68 7.00
C THR A 97 12.74 -8.29 5.64
N ALA A 98 12.63 -7.00 5.28
CA ALA A 98 13.22 -6.45 4.07
C ALA A 98 13.84 -5.07 4.33
N SER A 99 14.87 -4.73 3.57
CA SER A 99 15.44 -3.39 3.50
C SER A 99 15.00 -2.71 2.22
N VAL A 100 14.15 -1.69 2.31
CA VAL A 100 13.56 -0.97 1.17
C VAL A 100 13.60 0.53 1.46
N GLY A 101 14.10 1.33 0.52
CA GLY A 101 14.23 2.79 0.70
C GLY A 101 15.13 3.19 1.88
N GLY A 102 16.12 2.36 2.24
CA GLY A 102 17.00 2.62 3.40
C GLY A 102 16.36 2.39 4.77
N ARG A 103 15.19 1.74 4.82
CA ARG A 103 14.49 1.37 6.05
C ARG A 103 14.26 -0.13 6.14
N THR A 104 14.22 -0.66 7.36
CA THR A 104 13.84 -2.04 7.64
C THR A 104 12.35 -2.15 7.85
N TRP A 105 11.76 -3.19 7.27
CA TRP A 105 10.33 -3.50 7.33
C TRP A 105 10.13 -4.95 7.76
N GLU A 106 9.16 -5.21 8.63
CA GLU A 106 8.58 -6.54 8.76
C GLU A 106 7.66 -6.78 7.56
N VAL A 107 7.81 -7.91 6.88
CA VAL A 107 7.06 -8.20 5.65
C VAL A 107 5.99 -9.24 5.94
N TRP A 108 4.77 -8.96 5.51
CA TRP A 108 3.62 -9.87 5.58
C TRP A 108 3.11 -10.16 4.18
N SER A 109 2.66 -11.40 3.96
CA SER A 109 2.10 -11.81 2.67
C SER A 109 0.84 -12.65 2.89
N GLY A 110 -0.16 -12.42 2.05
CA GLY A 110 -1.39 -13.20 2.03
C GLY A 110 -2.32 -12.72 0.93
N GLY A 111 -3.62 -12.95 1.12
CA GLY A 111 -4.66 -12.43 0.24
C GLY A 111 -5.96 -12.23 1.02
N ASN A 112 -6.79 -11.30 0.55
CA ASN A 112 -8.07 -10.96 1.18
C ASN A 112 -9.27 -11.74 0.59
N GLY A 113 -8.99 -12.72 -0.27
CA GLY A 113 -9.97 -13.46 -1.05
C GLY A 113 -10.32 -12.84 -2.41
N SER A 114 -9.90 -11.60 -2.66
CA SER A 114 -10.10 -10.88 -3.94
C SER A 114 -8.77 -10.58 -4.65
N ASN A 115 -7.74 -10.18 -3.90
CA ASN A 115 -6.40 -9.87 -4.40
C ASN A 115 -5.31 -10.37 -3.46
N ASP A 116 -4.08 -10.46 -3.99
CA ASP A 116 -2.89 -10.69 -3.19
C ASP A 116 -2.49 -9.40 -2.46
N VAL A 117 -1.94 -9.55 -1.25
CA VAL A 117 -1.52 -8.44 -0.40
C VAL A 117 -0.10 -8.70 0.10
N LEU A 118 0.80 -7.76 -0.17
CA LEU A 118 2.15 -7.72 0.39
C LEU A 118 2.33 -6.46 1.23
N SER A 119 2.44 -6.62 2.54
CA SER A 119 2.56 -5.49 3.48
C SER A 119 3.97 -5.33 4.02
N PHE A 120 4.42 -4.09 4.13
CA PHE A 120 5.69 -3.68 4.73
C PHE A 120 5.39 -2.86 5.98
N VAL A 121 5.70 -3.39 7.16
CA VAL A 121 5.37 -2.77 8.45
C VAL A 121 6.60 -2.15 9.08
N ALA A 122 6.52 -0.84 9.36
CA ALA A 122 7.58 -0.13 10.04
C ALA A 122 7.75 -0.62 11.50
N PRO A 123 8.98 -0.71 12.02
CA PRO A 123 9.22 -1.12 13.41
C PRO A 123 8.74 -0.08 14.44
N SER A 124 8.55 1.17 14.01
CA SER A 124 8.04 2.28 14.81
C SER A 124 7.41 3.34 13.91
N ALA A 125 6.63 4.25 14.51
CA ALA A 125 5.89 5.29 13.80
C ALA A 125 6.78 6.18 12.92
N ILE A 126 6.39 6.36 11.66
CA ILE A 126 7.00 7.27 10.69
C ILE A 126 6.01 8.41 10.42
N SER A 127 6.23 9.59 11.01
CA SER A 127 5.32 10.73 10.85
C SER A 127 5.43 11.42 9.49
N GLY A 128 6.55 11.26 8.78
CA GLY A 128 6.72 11.78 7.43
C GLY A 128 7.93 11.19 6.75
N TRP A 129 7.81 10.96 5.44
CA TRP A 129 8.88 10.38 4.65
C TRP A 129 8.69 10.71 3.17
N SER A 130 9.81 10.85 2.46
CA SER A 130 9.86 10.91 1.00
C SER A 130 10.65 9.71 0.51
N PHE A 131 10.11 8.99 -0.48
CA PHE A 131 10.65 7.73 -0.96
C PHE A 131 10.27 7.49 -2.41
N ASP A 132 10.89 6.48 -3.03
CA ASP A 132 10.51 6.00 -4.35
C ASP A 132 9.58 4.79 -4.22
N VAL A 133 8.35 4.92 -4.72
CA VAL A 133 7.37 3.82 -4.75
C VAL A 133 7.92 2.61 -5.50
N MET A 134 8.76 2.83 -6.52
CA MET A 134 9.34 1.74 -7.30
C MET A 134 10.27 0.83 -6.50
N ASP A 135 10.81 1.29 -5.36
CA ASP A 135 11.59 0.41 -4.47
C ASP A 135 10.72 -0.73 -3.91
N PHE A 136 9.48 -0.42 -3.54
CA PHE A 136 8.53 -1.40 -3.03
C PHE A 136 7.95 -2.25 -4.17
N VAL A 137 7.65 -1.65 -5.33
CA VAL A 137 7.24 -2.41 -6.51
C VAL A 137 8.29 -3.45 -6.90
N ARG A 138 9.58 -3.07 -6.95
CA ARG A 138 10.68 -4.02 -7.21
C ARG A 138 10.75 -5.13 -6.18
N ALA A 139 10.54 -4.82 -4.90
CA ALA A 139 10.49 -5.82 -3.84
C ALA A 139 9.32 -6.80 -4.01
N THR A 140 8.18 -6.33 -4.52
CA THR A 140 6.99 -7.14 -4.84
C THR A 140 7.21 -8.03 -6.06
N VAL A 141 7.77 -7.49 -7.14
CA VAL A 141 8.14 -8.26 -8.34
C VAL A 141 9.16 -9.37 -7.99
N ALA A 142 10.17 -9.05 -7.17
CA ALA A 142 11.16 -10.03 -6.73
C ALA A 142 10.59 -11.18 -5.90
N ARG A 143 9.36 -11.04 -5.38
CA ARG A 143 8.62 -12.07 -4.63
C ARG A 143 7.57 -12.78 -5.49
N GLY A 144 7.48 -12.47 -6.79
CA GLY A 144 6.57 -13.13 -7.73
C GLY A 144 5.11 -12.71 -7.60
N LEU A 145 4.83 -11.57 -6.95
CA LEU A 145 3.48 -11.01 -6.84
C LEU A 145 3.18 -9.98 -7.93
N ALA A 146 4.08 -9.76 -8.87
CA ALA A 146 3.90 -8.94 -10.07
C ALA A 146 5.01 -9.27 -11.07
N GLU A 147 4.83 -8.88 -12.33
CA GLU A 147 5.88 -8.96 -13.35
C GLU A 147 6.28 -7.55 -13.83
N ASN A 148 7.46 -7.40 -14.43
CA ASN A 148 7.96 -6.09 -14.89
C ASN A 148 7.09 -5.46 -15.99
N ASP A 149 6.28 -6.25 -16.70
CA ASP A 149 5.35 -5.77 -17.73
C ASP A 149 3.93 -5.48 -17.21
N TRP A 150 3.70 -5.63 -15.91
CA TRP A 150 2.47 -5.19 -15.25
C TRP A 150 2.39 -3.66 -15.17
N TYR A 151 1.29 -3.15 -14.65
CA TYR A 151 0.99 -1.73 -14.53
C TYR A 151 0.92 -1.30 -13.07
N LEU A 152 1.50 -0.13 -12.78
CA LEU A 152 1.15 0.64 -11.58
C LEU A 152 -0.13 1.41 -11.88
N THR A 153 -1.19 1.20 -11.10
CA THR A 153 -2.52 1.76 -11.39
C THR A 153 -2.90 2.91 -10.45
N SER A 154 -2.52 2.83 -9.18
CA SER A 154 -2.64 3.94 -8.23
C SER A 154 -1.64 3.85 -7.08
N VAL A 155 -1.33 5.02 -6.52
CA VAL A 155 -0.56 5.21 -5.29
C VAL A 155 -1.42 6.01 -4.33
N GLN A 156 -1.79 5.40 -3.20
CA GLN A 156 -2.71 5.96 -2.22
C GLN A 156 -2.03 6.05 -0.85
N ALA A 157 -2.42 7.02 -0.03
CA ALA A 157 -1.94 7.19 1.34
C ALA A 157 -3.07 7.65 2.25
N GLY A 158 -3.26 6.99 3.38
CA GLY A 158 -4.38 7.22 4.28
C GLY A 158 -4.27 6.49 5.61
N PHE A 159 -5.44 6.19 6.18
CA PHE A 159 -5.58 5.50 7.46
C PHE A 159 -6.63 4.41 7.36
N GLU A 160 -6.41 3.30 8.06
CA GLU A 160 -7.41 2.25 8.28
C GLU A 160 -7.81 2.14 9.75
#